data_AF-A0A8T2SKD8-F1
#
_entry.id   AF-A0A8T2SKD8-F1
#
_cell.length_a   1.000
_cell.length_b   1.000
_cell.length_c   1.000
_cell.angle_alpha   90.00
_cell.angle_beta   90.00
_cell.angle_gamma   90.00
#
_symmetry.space_group_name_H-M   'P 1'
#
loop_
_entity.id
_entity.type
_entity.pdbx_description
1 polymer ?
#
loop_
_entity_poly.entity_id
_entity_poly.type
_entity_poly.pdbx_seq_one_letter_code
_entity_poly.pdbx_strand_id
1 'polypeptide(L)'
;MQSGLAHPSCFSSTHQGANTAQNFPYRCSHVFRSPVEGTITWKNAFDYSGNSLRPPKFLKLRVSTDGTTVRASRVQSYVCCTLAREAVGVVDTVDCKKENVGVLLLNLGGPETLEDVQPFLYNLFADPDIIRLPRLLRFMQQPLAKFISTVRAPKSMEGYASIGGGSPLRRITEEQANALRIALEEKDLPAKVYVGMRYWHPFTEEAIRKIKKDHISKLVVLPLYPQFSISTSGSSLRLLEEIFREDEYLVNMQHTVIPSWYQREGYVKSMATLIQSELQTFERPREVMIFFSAHGVPRAYVEEAGDPYKDEMEHCVRLIMTELRLRGIPNDHTLAYQSRVGPVEWLKPYTDDTIKDLGRRGVKSLLAVPIRFYFQT
;
A
#
# COMPACT_ATOMS: atom_id res chain seq x y z
N MET A 1 -53.37 0.49 -43.59
CA MET A 1 -53.86 0.36 -42.20
C MET A 1 -52.87 1.12 -41.33
N GLN A 2 -53.07 2.43 -41.14
CA GLN A 2 -53.71 3.04 -39.95
C GLN A 2 -52.87 2.77 -38.68
N SER A 3 -52.06 3.72 -38.18
CA SER A 3 -52.40 4.95 -37.40
C SER A 3 -52.84 4.65 -35.96
N GLY A 4 -52.44 5.37 -34.91
CA GLY A 4 -51.58 6.56 -34.77
C GLY A 4 -51.07 6.70 -33.31
N LEU A 5 -50.07 7.55 -33.04
CA LEU A 5 -50.24 8.89 -32.44
C LEU A 5 -50.89 8.94 -31.03
N ALA A 6 -50.10 9.34 -30.02
CA ALA A 6 -50.46 10.41 -29.07
C ALA A 6 -49.29 10.77 -28.11
N HIS A 7 -48.65 11.93 -28.32
CA HIS A 7 -48.22 12.80 -27.21
C HIS A 7 -49.36 13.79 -26.94
N PRO A 8 -49.63 14.13 -25.66
CA PRO A 8 -49.40 15.50 -25.15
C PRO A 8 -48.88 15.49 -23.69
N SER A 9 -48.48 16.59 -23.03
CA SER A 9 -48.00 17.93 -23.43
C SER A 9 -47.29 18.57 -22.22
N CYS A 10 -46.71 19.78 -22.37
CA CYS A 10 -46.17 20.56 -21.26
C CYS A 10 -47.24 21.04 -20.27
N PHE A 11 -46.85 21.32 -19.03
CA PHE A 11 -47.45 22.39 -18.22
C PHE A 11 -46.36 23.21 -17.52
N SER A 12 -46.47 24.53 -17.64
CA SER A 12 -45.60 25.51 -17.00
C SER A 12 -46.36 26.27 -15.93
N SER A 13 -45.74 26.51 -14.77
CA SER A 13 -46.23 27.53 -13.83
C SER A 13 -45.07 28.21 -13.12
N THR A 14 -44.84 29.47 -13.47
CA THR A 14 -43.94 30.40 -12.78
C THR A 14 -44.54 30.85 -11.45
N HIS A 15 -43.70 31.00 -10.42
CA HIS A 15 -43.90 32.06 -9.41
C HIS A 15 -42.54 32.59 -8.92
N GLN A 16 -42.48 33.92 -8.72
CA GLN A 16 -41.32 34.67 -8.24
C GLN A 16 -41.26 34.66 -6.71
N GLY A 17 -40.07 34.87 -6.11
CA GLY A 17 -40.02 35.37 -4.72
C GLY A 17 -38.74 35.13 -3.91
N ALA A 18 -37.84 36.13 -3.94
CA ALA A 18 -36.98 36.58 -2.84
C ALA A 18 -35.94 35.65 -2.13
N ASN A 19 -34.72 36.20 -2.04
CA ASN A 19 -33.60 35.83 -1.18
C ASN A 19 -33.95 35.30 0.23
N THR A 20 -33.24 34.25 0.66
CA THR A 20 -32.50 34.25 1.94
C THR A 20 -31.40 33.18 1.91
N ALA A 21 -30.21 33.52 2.40
CA ALA A 21 -29.10 32.59 2.47
C ALA A 21 -29.20 31.72 3.73
N GLN A 22 -29.15 30.39 3.59
CA GLN A 22 -28.90 29.46 4.69
C GLN A 22 -28.21 28.18 4.20
N ASN A 23 -27.22 27.73 4.98
CA ASN A 23 -26.36 26.59 4.66
C ASN A 23 -27.12 25.26 4.76
N PHE A 24 -26.96 24.39 3.77
CA PHE A 24 -27.25 22.95 3.88
C PHE A 24 -26.12 22.13 3.24
N PRO A 25 -25.53 21.14 3.94
CA PRO A 25 -24.60 20.20 3.33
C PRO A 25 -25.37 19.16 2.49
N TYR A 26 -24.94 18.97 1.25
CA TYR A 26 -25.56 18.03 0.32
C TYR A 26 -25.37 16.57 0.79
N ARG A 27 -26.48 15.87 1.09
CA ARG A 27 -26.51 14.40 1.14
C ARG A 27 -26.89 13.87 -0.25
N CYS A 28 -25.95 13.23 -0.95
CA CYS A 28 -26.25 12.42 -2.13
C CYS A 28 -26.45 10.96 -1.74
N SER A 29 -27.72 10.54 -1.62
CA SER A 29 -28.11 9.15 -1.47
C SER A 29 -28.56 8.57 -2.82
N HIS A 30 -27.70 7.80 -3.48
CA HIS A 30 -28.10 7.04 -4.67
C HIS A 30 -28.75 5.71 -4.28
N VAL A 31 -30.03 5.55 -4.63
CA VAL A 31 -30.78 4.30 -4.44
C VAL A 31 -30.74 3.49 -5.74
N PHE A 32 -29.89 2.46 -5.81
CA PHE A 32 -29.98 1.44 -6.85
C PHE A 32 -31.06 0.42 -6.47
N ARG A 33 -32.16 0.36 -7.22
CA ARG A 33 -33.17 -0.70 -7.09
C ARG A 33 -32.81 -1.89 -7.98
N SER A 34 -32.61 -3.05 -7.35
CA SER A 34 -32.56 -4.36 -7.99
C SER A 34 -33.63 -5.26 -7.34
N PRO A 35 -34.39 -6.09 -8.08
CA PRO A 35 -35.56 -6.79 -7.54
C PRO A 35 -35.20 -8.10 -6.82
N VAL A 36 -34.52 -8.00 -5.68
CA VAL A 36 -34.47 -9.06 -4.65
C VAL A 36 -34.49 -8.37 -3.27
N GLU A 37 -35.41 -8.77 -2.39
CA GLU A 37 -35.55 -8.15 -1.06
C GLU A 37 -34.35 -8.50 -0.15
N GLY A 38 -33.57 -7.49 0.23
CA GLY A 38 -32.40 -7.66 1.10
C GLY A 38 -31.45 -6.47 1.04
N THR A 39 -31.69 -5.44 1.85
CA THR A 39 -30.85 -4.23 1.89
C THR A 39 -29.52 -4.49 2.59
N ILE A 40 -28.46 -4.76 1.82
CA ILE A 40 -27.08 -4.80 2.34
C ILE A 40 -26.54 -3.37 2.40
N THR A 41 -26.29 -2.86 3.61
CA THR A 41 -25.65 -1.56 3.83
C THR A 41 -24.13 -1.71 3.79
N TRP A 42 -23.50 -0.99 2.85
CA TRP A 42 -22.04 -0.91 2.73
C TRP A 42 -21.55 0.38 3.40
N LYS A 43 -20.62 0.28 4.35
CA LYS A 43 -19.83 1.42 4.85
C LYS A 43 -18.44 1.36 4.22
N ASN A 44 -18.05 2.39 3.48
CA ASN A 44 -16.66 2.63 3.12
C ASN A 44 -16.00 3.38 4.28
N ALA A 45 -15.00 2.77 4.92
CA ALA A 45 -14.34 3.31 6.11
C ALA A 45 -13.21 4.30 5.77
N PHE A 46 -13.51 5.39 5.04
CA PHE A 46 -12.59 6.50 4.82
C PHE A 46 -13.35 7.84 4.70
N ASP A 47 -13.26 8.67 5.74
CA ASP A 47 -13.64 10.10 5.71
C ASP A 47 -12.38 10.93 6.01
N TYR A 48 -12.04 11.84 5.11
CA TYR A 48 -10.89 12.73 5.22
C TYR A 48 -11.38 14.16 5.49
N SER A 49 -11.73 14.46 6.74
CA SER A 49 -12.03 15.83 7.18
C SER A 49 -11.62 16.07 8.65
N GLY A 50 -10.55 16.84 8.89
CA GLY A 50 -10.13 17.17 10.26
C GLY A 50 -8.73 17.74 10.43
N ASN A 51 -8.59 19.07 10.26
CA ASN A 51 -7.36 19.81 10.57
C ASN A 51 -7.33 20.20 12.07
N SER A 52 -6.32 19.78 12.86
CA SER A 52 -6.01 20.40 14.16
C SER A 52 -4.62 20.02 14.70
N LEU A 53 -3.91 20.96 15.32
CA LEU A 53 -2.49 20.86 15.71
C LEU A 53 -2.26 21.06 17.22
N ARG A 54 -1.78 19.98 17.90
CA ARG A 54 -0.99 20.00 19.16
C ARG A 54 -1.68 20.58 20.43
N PRO A 55 -1.01 20.58 21.60
CA PRO A 55 -0.64 19.43 22.43
C PRO A 55 -1.26 19.53 23.86
N PRO A 56 -0.90 18.65 24.81
CA PRO A 56 -0.18 19.20 25.96
C PRO A 56 0.94 18.30 26.54
N LYS A 57 2.02 18.95 27.01
CA LYS A 57 2.87 18.44 28.10
C LYS A 57 2.35 19.02 29.41
N PHE A 58 2.17 18.23 30.45
CA PHE A 58 2.53 18.65 31.81
C PHE A 58 2.88 17.44 32.69
N LEU A 59 3.93 17.60 33.49
CA LEU A 59 4.43 16.63 34.45
C LEU A 59 4.45 17.29 35.83
N LYS A 60 3.88 16.65 36.86
CA LYS A 60 4.19 16.90 38.27
C LYS A 60 3.51 15.88 39.18
N LEU A 61 4.30 15.19 40.01
CA LEU A 61 4.18 15.25 41.47
C LEU A 61 5.50 14.79 42.13
N ARG A 62 5.70 15.20 43.39
CA ARG A 62 6.88 15.00 44.27
C ARG A 62 6.37 14.30 45.56
N VAL A 63 7.13 13.71 46.50
CA VAL A 63 8.51 13.17 46.68
C VAL A 63 8.51 12.50 48.09
N SER A 64 9.54 11.67 48.41
CA SER A 64 9.94 11.23 49.77
C SER A 64 9.18 10.02 50.36
N THR A 65 9.80 9.08 51.09
CA THR A 65 11.22 8.75 51.35
C THR A 65 11.28 7.20 51.49
N ASP A 66 12.38 6.48 51.24
CA ASP A 66 13.56 6.39 52.11
C ASP A 66 14.86 6.23 51.32
N GLY A 67 15.99 6.64 51.92
CA GLY A 67 17.22 6.92 51.20
C GLY A 67 18.26 5.80 51.18
N THR A 68 18.98 5.70 50.06
CA THR A 68 20.43 5.46 50.10
C THR A 68 21.10 6.17 48.93
N THR A 69 22.21 6.86 49.19
CA THR A 69 22.79 7.85 48.26
C THR A 69 23.90 7.25 47.39
N VAL A 70 23.84 7.44 46.07
CA VAL A 70 25.04 7.43 45.22
C VAL A 70 24.94 8.56 44.19
N ARG A 71 25.94 9.46 44.18
CA ARG A 71 26.18 10.43 43.11
C ARG A 71 27.18 9.85 42.12
N ALA A 72 26.95 10.07 40.82
CA ALA A 72 28.03 10.25 39.84
C ALA A 72 27.56 11.18 38.72
N SER A 73 28.46 12.05 38.25
CA SER A 73 28.21 13.12 37.28
C SER A 73 28.43 12.69 35.84
N ARG A 74 27.84 13.45 34.89
CA ARG A 74 28.28 13.47 33.49
C ARG A 74 29.80 13.61 33.40
N VAL A 75 30.45 12.70 32.68
CA VAL A 75 31.70 13.00 31.96
C VAL A 75 31.58 12.41 30.56
N GLN A 76 31.76 13.27 29.57
CA GLN A 76 31.90 12.92 28.17
C GLN A 76 33.38 13.13 27.84
N SER A 77 34.12 12.06 27.59
CA SER A 77 35.55 12.16 27.25
C SER A 77 35.92 11.17 26.15
N TYR A 78 36.32 11.72 25.01
CA TYR A 78 37.02 11.01 23.94
C TYR A 78 38.29 10.37 24.49
N VAL A 79 38.49 9.08 24.27
CA VAL A 79 39.79 8.43 24.52
C VAL A 79 40.62 8.56 23.24
N CYS A 80 41.36 9.66 23.14
CA CYS A 80 42.46 9.77 22.20
C CYS A 80 43.61 8.90 22.73
N CYS A 81 43.97 7.83 22.01
CA CYS A 81 45.05 6.93 22.42
C CYS A 81 46.37 7.37 21.76
N THR A 82 47.00 8.40 22.30
CA THR A 82 48.33 8.84 21.86
C THR A 82 49.41 7.98 22.55
N LEU A 83 49.94 6.98 21.84
CA LEU A 83 51.20 6.33 22.20
C LEU A 83 52.28 6.75 21.21
N ALA A 84 53.12 7.70 21.64
CA ALA A 84 54.31 8.09 20.90
C ALA A 84 55.43 7.06 21.13
N ARG A 85 55.85 6.38 20.05
CA ARG A 85 57.22 5.88 19.87
C ARG A 85 57.48 5.65 18.38
N GLU A 86 58.59 6.19 17.90
CA GLU A 86 58.94 6.24 16.48
C GLU A 86 59.38 4.86 15.96
N ALA A 87 58.75 4.42 14.86
CA ALA A 87 59.32 3.45 13.93
C ALA A 87 58.73 3.71 12.54
N VAL A 88 59.56 3.65 11.50
CA VAL A 88 59.21 4.00 10.12
C VAL A 88 58.37 2.90 9.48
N GLY A 89 57.26 3.26 8.82
CA GLY A 89 56.56 2.39 7.88
C GLY A 89 55.05 2.56 7.85
N VAL A 90 54.56 3.27 6.82
CA VAL A 90 53.17 3.30 6.30
C VAL A 90 52.08 2.90 7.32
N VAL A 91 51.59 3.89 8.08
CA VAL A 91 50.26 3.76 8.67
C VAL A 91 49.25 3.92 7.55
N ASP A 92 48.70 2.81 7.05
CA ASP A 92 47.48 2.85 6.26
C ASP A 92 46.40 3.48 7.14
N THR A 93 46.13 4.76 6.92
CA THR A 93 44.94 5.40 7.44
C THR A 93 43.77 4.72 6.77
N VAL A 94 43.18 3.74 7.46
CA VAL A 94 41.86 3.22 7.13
C VAL A 94 40.91 4.39 7.28
N ASP A 95 40.70 5.11 6.18
CA ASP A 95 39.64 6.08 6.02
C ASP A 95 38.35 5.31 6.28
N CYS A 96 37.83 5.47 7.50
CA CYS A 96 36.59 4.85 7.93
C CYS A 96 35.46 5.60 7.22
N LYS A 97 35.35 5.33 5.91
CA LYS A 97 34.43 5.97 4.97
C LYS A 97 33.06 5.97 5.61
N LYS A 98 32.60 7.17 5.96
CA LYS A 98 31.32 7.37 6.65
C LYS A 98 30.23 6.67 5.83
N GLU A 99 29.68 5.59 6.39
CA GLU A 99 28.78 4.72 5.64
C GLU A 99 27.47 5.46 5.35
N ASN A 100 27.25 5.79 4.09
CA ASN A 100 26.04 6.45 3.65
C ASN A 100 24.98 5.38 3.38
N VAL A 101 24.07 5.19 4.32
CA VAL A 101 22.97 4.22 4.21
C VAL A 101 21.78 4.85 3.46
N GLY A 102 21.28 4.13 2.47
CA GLY A 102 20.04 4.43 1.76
C GLY A 102 18.99 3.35 2.00
N VAL A 103 17.71 3.73 1.96
CA VAL A 103 16.57 2.81 1.92
C VAL A 103 15.76 3.10 0.66
N LEU A 104 15.65 2.13 -0.24
CA LEU A 104 14.82 2.22 -1.45
C LEU A 104 13.49 1.51 -1.21
N LEU A 105 12.42 2.29 -1.11
CA LEU A 105 11.04 1.80 -1.05
C LEU A 105 10.56 1.51 -2.48
N LEU A 106 10.17 0.26 -2.75
CA LEU A 106 9.66 -0.16 -4.06
C LEU A 106 8.15 -0.34 -4.01
N ASN A 107 7.42 0.25 -4.95
CA ASN A 107 5.97 0.10 -5.06
C ASN A 107 5.49 0.19 -6.52
N LEU A 108 4.19 0.05 -6.75
CA LEU A 108 3.60 -0.06 -8.09
C LEU A 108 3.66 1.26 -8.86
N GLY A 109 3.50 2.37 -8.14
CA GLY A 109 3.07 3.65 -8.71
C GLY A 109 1.56 3.67 -8.96
N GLY A 110 1.05 4.84 -9.29
CA GLY A 110 -0.34 5.04 -9.66
C GLY A 110 -0.50 6.42 -10.30
N PRO A 111 -1.46 6.59 -11.22
CA PRO A 111 -1.66 7.84 -11.96
C PRO A 111 -1.98 8.98 -11.01
N GLU A 112 -1.41 10.16 -11.21
CA GLU A 112 -1.64 11.33 -10.34
C GLU A 112 -2.90 12.09 -10.79
N THR A 113 -3.21 12.07 -12.08
CA THR A 113 -4.46 12.63 -12.65
C THR A 113 -5.25 11.59 -13.47
N LEU A 114 -6.38 11.99 -14.07
CA LEU A 114 -7.18 11.10 -14.93
C LEU A 114 -6.52 10.88 -16.31
N GLU A 115 -5.76 11.86 -16.79
CA GLU A 115 -5.02 11.81 -18.05
C GLU A 115 -3.88 10.77 -17.99
N ASP A 116 -3.26 10.63 -16.81
CA ASP A 116 -2.20 9.66 -16.52
C ASP A 116 -2.67 8.20 -16.58
N VAL A 117 -3.97 7.93 -16.50
CA VAL A 117 -4.51 6.56 -16.36
C VAL A 117 -4.15 5.68 -17.55
N GLN A 118 -4.24 6.17 -18.79
CA GLN A 118 -3.91 5.35 -19.96
C GLN A 118 -2.39 5.10 -20.10
N PRO A 119 -1.50 6.11 -19.94
CA PRO A 119 -0.05 5.89 -19.87
C PRO A 119 0.37 4.94 -18.74
N PHE A 120 -0.20 5.07 -17.55
CA PHE A 120 0.03 4.15 -16.43
C PHE A 120 -0.35 2.71 -16.77
N LEU A 121 -1.56 2.50 -17.31
CA LEU A 121 -2.02 1.18 -17.73
C LEU A 121 -1.18 0.60 -18.87
N TYR A 122 -0.66 1.45 -19.77
CA TYR A 122 0.27 1.01 -20.82
C TYR A 122 1.54 0.44 -20.21
N ASN A 123 2.19 1.17 -19.29
CA ASN A 123 3.40 0.69 -18.59
C ASN A 123 3.14 -0.62 -17.84
N LEU A 124 1.99 -0.73 -17.17
CA LEU A 124 1.58 -1.94 -16.43
C LEU A 124 1.40 -3.17 -17.34
N PHE A 125 0.77 -3.03 -18.51
CA PHE A 125 0.55 -4.16 -19.43
C PHE A 125 1.73 -4.43 -20.38
N ALA A 126 2.64 -3.45 -20.54
CA ALA A 126 3.89 -3.64 -21.26
C ALA A 126 4.88 -4.54 -20.51
N ASP A 127 4.74 -4.69 -19.19
CA ASP A 127 5.59 -5.56 -18.38
C ASP A 127 5.30 -7.05 -18.64
N PRO A 128 6.29 -7.83 -19.12
CA PRO A 128 6.12 -9.25 -19.38
C PRO A 128 5.86 -10.09 -18.12
N ASP A 129 6.11 -9.58 -16.91
CA ASP A 129 5.78 -10.26 -15.66
C ASP A 129 4.34 -10.03 -15.17
N ILE A 130 3.63 -9.05 -15.75
CA ILE A 130 2.19 -8.87 -15.55
C ILE A 130 1.40 -9.68 -16.57
N ILE A 131 1.79 -9.64 -17.85
CA ILE A 131 1.22 -10.47 -18.92
C ILE A 131 2.33 -11.25 -19.63
N ARG A 132 2.50 -12.51 -19.25
CA ARG A 132 3.48 -13.44 -19.85
C ARG A 132 2.99 -13.97 -21.20
N LEU A 133 3.37 -13.30 -22.29
CA LEU A 133 3.21 -13.87 -23.65
C LEU A 133 4.24 -14.99 -23.92
N PRO A 134 3.88 -16.03 -24.70
CA PRO A 134 4.83 -17.03 -25.18
C PRO A 134 6.02 -16.39 -25.90
N ARG A 135 7.22 -16.98 -25.80
CA ARG A 135 8.45 -16.38 -26.35
C ARG A 135 8.34 -15.98 -27.82
N LEU A 136 7.67 -16.78 -28.65
CA LEU A 136 7.46 -16.49 -30.08
C LEU A 136 6.58 -15.25 -30.34
N LEU A 137 5.70 -14.89 -29.40
CA LEU A 137 4.76 -13.77 -29.52
C LEU A 137 5.21 -12.53 -28.71
N ARG A 138 6.41 -12.54 -28.12
CA ARG A 138 6.91 -11.43 -27.29
C ARG A 138 6.98 -10.09 -28.04
N PHE A 139 7.18 -10.10 -29.36
CA PHE A 139 7.14 -8.90 -30.19
C PHE A 139 5.77 -8.20 -30.19
N MET A 140 4.69 -8.92 -29.86
CA MET A 140 3.34 -8.37 -29.75
C MET A 140 3.03 -7.72 -28.39
N GLN A 141 3.95 -7.75 -27.41
CA GLN A 141 3.70 -7.21 -26.06
C GLN A 141 3.31 -5.73 -26.10
N GLN A 142 4.06 -4.88 -26.82
CA GLN A 142 3.82 -3.44 -26.86
C GLN A 142 2.51 -3.07 -27.62
N PRO A 143 2.22 -3.66 -28.80
CA PRO A 143 0.89 -3.53 -29.43
C PRO A 143 -0.26 -3.99 -28.54
N LEU A 144 -0.11 -5.13 -27.84
CA LEU A 144 -1.13 -5.66 -26.94
C LEU A 144 -1.34 -4.75 -25.72
N ALA A 145 -0.27 -4.26 -25.11
CA ALA A 145 -0.32 -3.32 -24.00
C ALA A 145 -1.06 -2.04 -24.38
N LYS A 146 -0.78 -1.48 -25.56
CA LYS A 146 -1.47 -0.30 -26.10
C LYS A 146 -2.97 -0.56 -26.32
N PHE A 147 -3.32 -1.69 -26.92
CA PHE A 147 -4.71 -2.05 -27.14
C PHE A 147 -5.47 -2.22 -25.81
N ILE A 148 -4.91 -3.02 -24.88
CA ILE A 148 -5.52 -3.28 -23.57
C ILE A 148 -5.64 -2.00 -22.75
N SER A 149 -4.62 -1.13 -22.72
CA SER A 149 -4.67 0.12 -21.95
C SER A 149 -5.69 1.10 -22.50
N THR A 150 -5.77 1.29 -23.82
CA THR A 150 -6.79 2.15 -24.45
C THR A 150 -8.21 1.63 -24.21
N VAL A 151 -8.44 0.32 -24.31
CA VAL A 151 -9.79 -0.28 -24.05
C VAL A 151 -10.19 -0.16 -22.58
N ARG A 152 -9.23 -0.20 -21.65
CA ARG A 152 -9.50 -0.17 -20.20
C ARG A 152 -9.54 1.22 -19.58
N ALA A 153 -8.84 2.19 -20.17
CA ALA A 153 -8.68 3.52 -19.59
C ALA A 153 -10.01 4.17 -19.18
N PRO A 154 -11.10 4.18 -19.98
CA PRO A 154 -12.36 4.82 -19.57
C PRO A 154 -12.92 4.28 -18.25
N LYS A 155 -13.00 2.95 -18.13
CA LYS A 155 -13.50 2.28 -16.91
C LYS A 155 -12.56 2.48 -15.71
N SER A 156 -11.26 2.56 -15.94
CA SER A 156 -10.30 2.87 -14.87
C SER A 156 -10.37 4.34 -14.44
N MET A 157 -10.60 5.28 -15.37
CA MET A 157 -10.78 6.70 -15.09
C MET A 157 -12.05 6.94 -14.26
N GLU A 158 -13.16 6.25 -14.52
CA GLU A 158 -14.35 6.27 -13.65
C GLU A 158 -14.00 5.88 -12.20
N GLY A 159 -13.19 4.84 -12.04
CA GLY A 159 -12.68 4.41 -10.73
C GLY A 159 -11.85 5.49 -10.03
N TYR A 160 -10.85 6.06 -10.72
CA TYR A 160 -10.02 7.13 -10.16
C TYR A 160 -10.80 8.42 -9.88
N ALA A 161 -11.75 8.78 -10.74
CA ALA A 161 -12.64 9.93 -10.53
C ALA A 161 -13.47 9.77 -9.25
N SER A 162 -13.98 8.56 -8.97
CA SER A 162 -14.77 8.28 -7.76
C SER A 162 -13.99 8.40 -6.44
N ILE A 163 -12.65 8.39 -6.49
CA ILE A 163 -11.77 8.53 -5.31
C ILE A 163 -10.99 9.86 -5.26
N GLY A 164 -11.38 10.84 -6.09
CA GLY A 164 -10.78 12.19 -6.07
C GLY A 164 -9.92 12.56 -7.28
N GLY A 165 -9.95 11.78 -8.37
CA GLY A 165 -9.32 12.12 -9.65
C GLY A 165 -7.92 11.55 -9.89
N GLY A 166 -7.36 10.82 -8.92
CA GLY A 166 -6.00 10.27 -9.00
C GLY A 166 -5.71 9.25 -7.90
N SER A 167 -4.53 8.64 -7.95
CA SER A 167 -4.08 7.67 -6.94
C SER A 167 -3.41 8.38 -5.76
N PRO A 168 -3.88 8.20 -4.51
CA PRO A 168 -3.19 8.75 -3.34
C PRO A 168 -1.89 8.02 -3.00
N LEU A 169 -1.55 6.94 -3.72
CA LEU A 169 -0.45 6.03 -3.42
C LEU A 169 0.91 6.73 -3.32
N ARG A 170 1.21 7.64 -4.26
CA ARG A 170 2.49 8.33 -4.25
C ARG A 170 2.65 9.20 -3.01
N ARG A 171 1.68 10.07 -2.73
CA ARG A 171 1.67 10.96 -1.55
C ARG A 171 1.83 10.15 -0.26
N ILE A 172 1.05 9.08 -0.09
CA ILE A 172 1.10 8.22 1.10
C ILE A 172 2.46 7.49 1.19
N THR A 173 3.05 7.08 0.07
CA THR A 173 4.39 6.46 0.06
C THR A 173 5.49 7.47 0.42
N GLU A 174 5.39 8.73 -0.01
CA GLU A 174 6.33 9.80 0.36
C GLU A 174 6.19 10.20 1.84
N GLU A 175 4.96 10.21 2.37
CA GLU A 175 4.67 10.42 3.80
C GLU A 175 5.25 9.27 4.66
N GLN A 176 5.06 8.02 4.24
CA GLN A 176 5.69 6.83 4.84
C GLN A 176 7.22 6.87 4.78
N ALA A 177 7.80 7.30 3.66
CA ALA A 177 9.25 7.45 3.51
C ALA A 177 9.82 8.45 4.51
N ASN A 178 9.13 9.58 4.71
CA ASN A 178 9.53 10.57 5.71
C ASN A 178 9.35 10.07 7.15
N ALA A 179 8.25 9.37 7.46
CA ALA A 179 8.03 8.75 8.76
C ALA A 179 9.12 7.71 9.09
N LEU A 180 9.49 6.87 8.11
CA LEU A 180 10.59 5.91 8.23
C LEU A 180 11.94 6.60 8.48
N ARG A 181 12.24 7.68 7.73
CA ARG A 181 13.47 8.47 7.93
C ARG A 181 13.56 8.99 9.37
N ILE A 182 12.49 9.59 9.90
CA ILE A 182 12.42 10.09 11.28
C ILE A 182 12.62 8.95 12.27
N ALA A 183 11.91 7.83 12.12
CA ALA A 183 12.03 6.68 13.02
C ALA A 183 13.39 5.95 12.97
N LEU A 184 14.20 6.20 11.93
CA LEU A 184 15.58 5.74 11.82
C LEU A 184 16.56 6.73 12.46
N GLU A 185 16.35 8.04 12.28
CA GLU A 185 17.10 9.10 12.97
C GLU A 185 16.92 9.03 14.50
N GLU A 186 15.71 8.78 14.99
CA GLU A 186 15.41 8.56 16.41
C GLU A 186 16.11 7.31 17.01
N LYS A 187 16.62 6.41 16.17
CA LYS A 187 17.36 5.21 16.56
C LYS A 187 18.88 5.34 16.37
N ASP A 188 19.37 6.54 16.07
CA ASP A 188 20.78 6.81 15.73
C ASP A 188 21.28 6.02 14.50
N LEU A 189 20.36 5.75 13.55
CA LEU A 189 20.62 5.04 12.29
C LEU A 189 20.28 5.96 11.09
N PRO A 190 20.97 7.10 10.91
CA PRO A 190 20.64 8.06 9.86
C PRO A 190 20.76 7.44 8.46
N ALA A 191 19.65 7.42 7.72
CA ALA A 191 19.58 6.89 6.37
C ALA A 191 18.73 7.78 5.46
N LYS A 192 19.13 7.92 4.20
CA LYS A 192 18.32 8.61 3.18
C LYS A 192 17.26 7.64 2.64
N VAL A 193 16.00 8.04 2.63
CA VAL A 193 14.90 7.19 2.11
C VAL A 193 14.47 7.69 0.73
N TYR A 194 14.36 6.74 -0.21
CA TYR A 194 14.02 6.96 -1.61
C TYR A 194 12.76 6.19 -1.96
N VAL A 195 11.95 6.74 -2.86
CA VAL A 195 10.75 6.08 -3.41
C VAL A 195 11.02 5.76 -4.87
N GLY A 196 10.89 4.49 -5.23
CA GLY A 196 10.96 3.98 -6.60
C GLY A 196 9.67 3.25 -6.96
N MET A 197 8.98 3.76 -7.97
CA MET A 197 7.75 3.20 -8.50
C MET A 197 8.05 2.36 -9.75
N ARG A 198 7.22 1.35 -10.04
CA ARG A 198 7.42 0.44 -11.17
C ARG A 198 6.78 0.91 -12.48
N TYR A 199 5.57 1.47 -12.43
CA TYR A 199 4.78 1.85 -13.63
C TYR A 199 4.39 3.32 -13.70
N TRP A 200 4.71 4.12 -12.68
CA TRP A 200 4.50 5.57 -12.68
C TRP A 200 5.70 6.31 -12.05
N HIS A 201 5.65 7.64 -12.04
CA HIS A 201 6.67 8.47 -11.38
C HIS A 201 6.55 8.44 -9.83
N PRO A 202 7.67 8.66 -9.09
CA PRO A 202 9.04 8.65 -9.57
C PRO A 202 9.49 7.22 -9.88
N PHE A 203 9.97 6.97 -11.10
CA PHE A 203 10.38 5.63 -11.51
C PHE A 203 11.60 5.13 -10.71
N THR A 204 11.78 3.81 -10.66
CA THR A 204 12.89 3.17 -9.92
C THR A 204 14.26 3.67 -10.41
N GLU A 205 14.41 3.89 -11.72
CA GLU A 205 15.56 4.46 -12.39
C GLU A 205 15.86 5.91 -11.95
N GLU A 206 14.82 6.69 -11.62
CA GLU A 206 14.98 8.05 -11.06
C GLU A 206 15.46 8.01 -9.61
N ALA A 207 14.95 7.06 -8.82
CA ALA A 207 15.40 6.82 -7.45
C ALA A 207 16.87 6.39 -7.43
N ILE A 208 17.28 5.48 -8.33
CA ILE A 208 18.67 5.05 -8.49
C ILE A 208 19.59 6.21 -8.90
N ARG A 209 19.17 7.08 -9.82
CA ARG A 209 19.94 8.29 -10.17
C ARG A 209 20.18 9.20 -8.96
N LYS A 210 19.21 9.31 -8.02
CA LYS A 210 19.38 10.04 -6.75
C LYS A 210 20.34 9.32 -5.80
N ILE A 211 20.17 8.01 -5.60
CA ILE A 211 21.05 7.15 -4.77
C ILE A 211 22.52 7.27 -5.20
N LYS A 212 22.80 7.25 -6.52
CA LYS A 212 24.15 7.48 -7.07
C LYS A 212 24.67 8.89 -6.79
N LYS A 213 23.85 9.93 -7.04
CA LYS A 213 24.21 11.34 -6.78
C LYS A 213 24.49 11.61 -5.29
N ASP A 214 23.82 10.90 -4.40
CA ASP A 214 23.97 11.00 -2.96
C ASP A 214 25.15 10.20 -2.38
N HIS A 215 25.89 9.47 -3.22
CA HIS A 215 27.01 8.60 -2.84
C HIS A 215 26.65 7.61 -1.73
N ILE A 216 25.49 6.95 -1.85
CA ILE A 216 25.03 5.87 -0.97
C ILE A 216 25.93 4.64 -1.13
N SER A 217 26.59 4.22 -0.05
CA SER A 217 27.50 3.06 -0.03
C SER A 217 26.81 1.76 0.39
N LYS A 218 25.66 1.84 1.08
CA LYS A 218 24.87 0.68 1.52
C LYS A 218 23.39 0.91 1.24
N LEU A 219 22.70 -0.03 0.59
CA LEU A 219 21.28 0.10 0.24
C LEU A 219 20.40 -1.00 0.84
N VAL A 220 19.38 -0.63 1.59
CA VAL A 220 18.27 -1.53 1.95
C VAL A 220 17.16 -1.40 0.91
N VAL A 221 16.76 -2.50 0.30
CA VAL A 221 15.68 -2.54 -0.70
C VAL A 221 14.44 -3.14 -0.04
N LEU A 222 13.38 -2.34 0.05
CA LEU A 222 12.14 -2.68 0.75
C LEU A 222 10.92 -2.48 -0.17
N PRO A 223 10.43 -3.53 -0.84
CA PRO A 223 9.12 -3.53 -1.44
C PRO A 223 8.02 -3.28 -0.39
N LEU A 224 7.10 -2.37 -0.69
CA LEU A 224 5.96 -2.02 0.18
C LEU A 224 4.79 -3.02 0.06
N TYR A 225 5.06 -4.22 -0.44
CA TYR A 225 4.16 -5.36 -0.41
C TYR A 225 4.58 -6.27 0.75
N PRO A 226 3.73 -6.46 1.78
CA PRO A 226 4.08 -7.34 2.89
C PRO A 226 4.26 -8.80 2.44
N GLN A 227 3.43 -9.26 1.51
CA GLN A 227 3.54 -10.56 0.87
C GLN A 227 4.28 -10.43 -0.47
N PHE A 228 5.27 -11.31 -0.71
CA PHE A 228 5.94 -11.42 -1.99
C PHE A 228 4.96 -11.90 -3.07
N SER A 229 5.14 -11.42 -4.29
CA SER A 229 4.60 -12.06 -5.49
C SER A 229 5.50 -11.79 -6.68
N ILE A 230 5.55 -12.74 -7.62
CA ILE A 230 6.30 -12.64 -8.87
C ILE A 230 5.87 -11.40 -9.67
N SER A 231 4.58 -11.04 -9.62
CA SER A 231 3.99 -9.89 -10.34
C SER A 231 4.19 -8.52 -9.65
N THR A 232 4.56 -8.49 -8.36
CA THR A 232 4.79 -7.25 -7.62
C THR A 232 6.25 -7.13 -7.19
N SER A 233 6.63 -7.62 -6.01
CA SER A 233 8.01 -7.55 -5.50
C SER A 233 9.00 -8.16 -6.50
N GLY A 234 8.64 -9.28 -7.14
CA GLY A 234 9.47 -9.93 -8.15
C GLY A 234 9.76 -9.06 -9.38
N SER A 235 8.78 -8.31 -9.90
CA SER A 235 8.99 -7.42 -11.07
C SER A 235 9.93 -6.27 -10.71
N SER A 236 9.66 -5.57 -9.60
CA SER A 236 10.51 -4.47 -9.15
C SER A 236 11.94 -4.92 -8.81
N LEU A 237 12.12 -6.11 -8.25
CA LEU A 237 13.45 -6.66 -7.94
C LEU A 237 14.22 -7.13 -9.18
N ARG A 238 13.54 -7.71 -10.20
CA ARG A 238 14.20 -8.07 -11.47
C ARG A 238 14.68 -6.85 -12.24
N LEU A 239 13.87 -5.78 -12.29
CA LEU A 239 14.30 -4.49 -12.84
C LEU A 239 15.53 -3.96 -12.10
N LEU A 240 15.52 -4.02 -10.76
CA LEU A 240 16.63 -3.54 -9.96
C LEU A 240 17.91 -4.36 -10.20
N GLU A 241 17.80 -5.68 -10.35
CA GLU A 241 18.91 -6.57 -10.68
C GLU A 241 19.52 -6.27 -12.06
N GLU A 242 18.67 -5.98 -13.06
CA GLU A 242 19.10 -5.55 -14.40
C GLU A 242 19.89 -4.23 -14.32
N ILE A 243 19.33 -3.21 -13.67
CA ILE A 243 20.00 -1.90 -13.44
C ILE A 243 21.32 -2.07 -12.67
N PHE A 244 21.37 -2.98 -11.68
CA PHE A 244 22.58 -3.21 -10.87
C PHE A 244 23.68 -3.91 -11.66
N ARG A 245 23.31 -4.81 -12.58
CA ARG A 245 24.27 -5.56 -13.41
C ARG A 245 24.93 -4.69 -14.48
N GLU A 246 24.25 -3.65 -14.95
CA GLU A 246 24.71 -2.76 -16.02
C GLU A 246 25.51 -1.53 -15.50
N ASP A 247 25.63 -1.34 -14.18
CA ASP A 247 26.18 -0.12 -13.58
C ASP A 247 27.33 -0.43 -12.60
N GLU A 248 28.56 -0.05 -12.97
CA GLU A 248 29.79 -0.29 -12.17
C GLU A 248 29.71 0.21 -10.72
N TYR A 249 28.92 1.26 -10.46
CA TYR A 249 28.74 1.77 -9.10
C TYR A 249 27.83 0.86 -8.27
N LEU A 250 26.74 0.36 -8.88
CA LEU A 250 25.71 -0.41 -8.19
C LEU A 250 26.11 -1.88 -8.01
N VAL A 251 26.81 -2.48 -8.98
CA VAL A 251 27.29 -3.87 -8.88
C VAL A 251 28.24 -4.08 -7.69
N ASN A 252 28.99 -3.04 -7.30
CA ASN A 252 29.91 -3.03 -6.17
C ASN A 252 29.29 -2.49 -4.87
N MET A 253 28.03 -2.04 -4.90
CA MET A 253 27.35 -1.48 -3.73
C MET A 253 26.78 -2.60 -2.85
N GLN A 254 27.12 -2.59 -1.56
CA GLN A 254 26.51 -3.52 -0.60
C GLN A 254 25.01 -3.23 -0.51
N HIS A 255 24.19 -4.25 -0.71
CA HIS A 255 22.74 -4.11 -0.61
C HIS A 255 22.09 -5.30 0.09
N THR A 256 20.97 -5.03 0.75
CA THR A 256 20.14 -6.02 1.47
C THR A 256 18.71 -5.90 0.99
N VAL A 257 18.15 -6.99 0.46
CA VAL A 257 16.74 -7.05 0.03
C VAL A 257 15.88 -7.63 1.15
N ILE A 258 14.72 -7.01 1.41
CA ILE A 258 13.67 -7.54 2.29
C ILE A 258 12.53 -8.04 1.38
N PRO A 259 12.51 -9.33 0.96
CA PRO A 259 11.60 -9.79 -0.10
C PRO A 259 10.11 -9.82 0.32
N SER A 260 9.85 -10.19 1.58
CA SER A 260 8.54 -10.17 2.23
C SER A 260 8.68 -9.86 3.72
N TRP A 261 7.62 -9.34 4.32
CA TRP A 261 7.58 -8.88 5.71
C TRP A 261 6.19 -8.98 6.38
N TYR A 262 5.25 -9.72 5.77
CA TYR A 262 3.89 -9.94 6.28
C TYR A 262 3.82 -10.47 7.73
N GLN A 263 4.83 -11.22 8.17
CA GLN A 263 4.91 -11.81 9.51
C GLN A 263 5.49 -10.87 10.58
N ARG A 264 5.81 -9.61 10.25
CA ARG A 264 6.35 -8.65 11.22
C ARG A 264 5.29 -8.29 12.26
N GLU A 265 5.60 -8.51 13.52
CA GLU A 265 4.71 -8.29 14.67
C GLU A 265 4.02 -6.91 14.63
N GLY A 266 4.75 -5.84 14.34
CA GLY A 266 4.19 -4.48 14.24
C GLY A 266 3.11 -4.35 13.16
N TYR A 267 3.30 -4.99 12.00
CA TYR A 267 2.29 -4.99 10.92
C TYR A 267 1.05 -5.80 11.31
N VAL A 268 1.24 -7.01 11.85
CA VAL A 268 0.15 -7.86 12.36
C VAL A 268 -0.66 -7.13 13.43
N LYS A 269 0.01 -6.47 14.38
CA LYS A 269 -0.62 -5.69 15.46
C LYS A 269 -1.35 -4.46 14.96
N SER A 270 -0.82 -3.73 13.98
CA SER A 270 -1.50 -2.59 13.36
C SER A 270 -2.76 -3.03 12.60
N MET A 271 -2.67 -4.10 11.80
CA MET A 271 -3.83 -4.66 11.10
C MET A 271 -4.92 -5.10 12.09
N ALA A 272 -4.56 -5.79 13.16
CA ALA A 272 -5.51 -6.19 14.21
C ALA A 272 -6.13 -4.96 14.93
N THR A 273 -5.38 -3.88 15.15
CA THR A 273 -5.90 -2.63 15.74
C THR A 273 -6.90 -1.94 14.80
N LEU A 274 -6.60 -1.87 13.50
CA LEU A 274 -7.53 -1.30 12.51
C LEU A 274 -8.82 -2.12 12.42
N ILE A 275 -8.73 -3.44 12.35
CA ILE A 275 -9.91 -4.33 12.33
C ILE A 275 -10.72 -4.18 13.62
N GLN A 276 -10.06 -4.16 14.78
CA GLN A 276 -10.72 -3.95 16.08
C GLN A 276 -11.45 -2.61 16.14
N SER A 277 -10.82 -1.52 15.67
CA SER A 277 -11.41 -0.18 15.64
C SER A 277 -12.62 -0.13 14.71
N GLU A 278 -12.53 -0.73 13.52
CA GLU A 278 -13.63 -0.68 12.56
C GLU A 278 -14.80 -1.59 12.95
N LEU A 279 -14.54 -2.75 13.58
CA LEU A 279 -15.60 -3.59 14.15
C LEU A 279 -16.47 -2.83 15.16
N GLN A 280 -15.90 -1.88 15.91
CA GLN A 280 -16.64 -1.05 16.88
C GLN A 280 -17.59 -0.03 16.23
N THR A 281 -17.53 0.20 14.91
CA THR A 281 -18.45 1.11 14.19
C THR A 281 -19.77 0.43 13.77
N PHE A 282 -19.90 -0.88 14.01
CA PHE A 282 -21.08 -1.69 13.72
C PHE A 282 -21.99 -1.81 14.95
N GLU A 283 -23.31 -1.88 14.73
CA GLU A 283 -24.30 -2.06 15.81
C GLU A 283 -24.17 -3.40 16.55
N ARG A 284 -23.73 -4.46 15.86
CA ARG A 284 -23.51 -5.80 16.40
C ARG A 284 -22.10 -6.30 16.06
N PRO A 285 -21.03 -5.77 16.68
CA PRO A 285 -19.64 -6.06 16.31
C PRO A 285 -19.29 -7.55 16.26
N ARG A 286 -19.88 -8.37 17.15
CA ARG A 286 -19.62 -9.81 17.24
C ARG A 286 -20.25 -10.65 16.11
N GLU A 287 -21.21 -10.11 15.38
CA GLU A 287 -21.89 -10.79 14.25
C GLU A 287 -21.27 -10.47 12.89
N VAL A 288 -20.27 -9.58 12.85
CA VAL A 288 -19.63 -9.13 11.61
C VAL A 288 -18.66 -10.18 11.09
N MET A 289 -18.81 -10.57 9.83
CA MET A 289 -17.83 -11.40 9.12
C MET A 289 -16.62 -10.56 8.72
N ILE A 290 -15.41 -10.96 9.12
CA ILE A 290 -14.17 -10.33 8.66
C ILE A 290 -13.82 -10.87 7.27
N PHE A 291 -13.83 -10.01 6.27
CA PHE A 291 -13.61 -10.39 4.88
C PHE A 291 -12.28 -9.84 4.37
N PHE A 292 -11.24 -10.67 4.37
CA PHE A 292 -9.96 -10.29 3.80
C PHE A 292 -10.07 -10.32 2.27
N SER A 293 -9.94 -9.14 1.64
CA SER A 293 -9.91 -9.02 0.18
C SER A 293 -8.47 -8.77 -0.29
N ALA A 294 -7.91 -9.76 -0.97
CA ALA A 294 -6.58 -9.72 -1.57
C ALA A 294 -6.70 -9.54 -3.09
N HIS A 295 -5.73 -8.89 -3.75
CA HIS A 295 -5.71 -8.90 -5.21
C HIS A 295 -5.29 -10.30 -5.70
N GLY A 296 -6.07 -10.89 -6.60
CA GLY A 296 -5.76 -12.18 -7.18
C GLY A 296 -4.44 -12.17 -7.97
N VAL A 297 -3.97 -13.38 -8.27
CA VAL A 297 -2.89 -13.65 -9.23
C VAL A 297 -3.36 -14.77 -10.17
N PRO A 298 -2.80 -14.90 -11.38
CA PRO A 298 -3.06 -16.05 -12.24
C PRO A 298 -2.73 -17.37 -11.52
N ARG A 299 -3.57 -18.39 -11.68
CA ARG A 299 -3.39 -19.70 -11.01
C ARG A 299 -2.03 -20.33 -11.30
N ALA A 300 -1.60 -20.22 -12.56
CA ALA A 300 -0.28 -20.66 -13.04
C ALA A 300 0.91 -20.02 -12.29
N TYR A 301 0.77 -18.81 -11.73
CA TYR A 301 1.87 -18.20 -10.99
C TYR A 301 2.14 -18.96 -9.68
N VAL A 302 1.08 -19.39 -8.98
CA VAL A 302 1.19 -20.18 -7.76
C VAL A 302 1.57 -21.64 -8.08
N GLU A 303 0.85 -22.28 -9.00
CA GLU A 303 1.00 -23.72 -9.25
C GLU A 303 2.19 -24.11 -10.14
N GLU A 304 2.50 -23.33 -11.18
CA GLU A 304 3.53 -23.68 -12.16
C GLU A 304 4.84 -22.92 -11.90
N ALA A 305 4.77 -21.65 -11.49
CA ALA A 305 5.93 -20.81 -11.23
C ALA A 305 6.36 -20.72 -9.76
N GLY A 306 5.61 -21.36 -8.84
CA GLY A 306 5.96 -21.42 -7.42
C GLY A 306 5.87 -20.09 -6.67
N ASP A 307 4.96 -19.19 -7.06
CA ASP A 307 4.75 -17.91 -6.38
C ASP A 307 4.22 -18.13 -4.93
N PRO A 308 4.99 -17.78 -3.88
CA PRO A 308 4.62 -18.01 -2.49
C PRO A 308 3.46 -17.11 -2.01
N TYR A 309 2.97 -16.20 -2.85
CA TYR A 309 1.93 -15.22 -2.52
C TYR A 309 0.71 -15.81 -1.81
N LYS A 310 0.21 -16.97 -2.25
CA LYS A 310 -0.95 -17.64 -1.65
C LYS A 310 -0.67 -18.01 -0.19
N ASP A 311 0.46 -18.69 0.05
CA ASP A 311 0.78 -19.25 1.35
C ASP A 311 1.24 -18.17 2.35
N GLU A 312 1.96 -17.14 1.87
CA GLU A 312 2.24 -15.94 2.67
C GLU A 312 0.96 -15.18 3.02
N MET A 313 -0.02 -15.11 2.12
CA MET A 313 -1.31 -14.44 2.38
C MET A 313 -2.14 -15.21 3.41
N GLU A 314 -2.29 -16.53 3.26
CA GLU A 314 -3.01 -17.38 4.21
C GLU A 314 -2.33 -17.40 5.58
N HIS A 315 -0.99 -17.40 5.62
CA HIS A 315 -0.24 -17.25 6.87
C HIS A 315 -0.46 -15.87 7.49
N CYS A 316 -0.41 -14.80 6.71
CA CYS A 316 -0.67 -13.43 7.18
C CYS A 316 -2.07 -13.30 7.81
N VAL A 317 -3.11 -13.82 7.16
CA VAL A 317 -4.47 -13.87 7.70
C VAL A 317 -4.51 -14.64 9.02
N ARG A 318 -3.87 -15.81 9.08
CA ARG A 318 -3.78 -16.63 10.31
C ARG A 318 -3.12 -15.87 11.47
N LEU A 319 -2.04 -15.12 11.22
CA LEU A 319 -1.37 -14.30 12.23
C LEU A 319 -2.27 -13.18 12.75
N ILE A 320 -2.93 -12.44 11.85
CA ILE A 320 -3.87 -11.36 12.20
C ILE A 320 -5.06 -11.91 13.00
N MET A 321 -5.65 -13.03 12.58
CA MET A 321 -6.75 -13.67 13.31
C MET A 321 -6.33 -14.25 14.67
N THR A 322 -5.08 -14.67 14.82
CA THR A 322 -4.53 -15.09 16.12
C THR A 322 -4.41 -13.89 17.06
N GLU A 323 -3.84 -12.77 16.60
CA GLU A 323 -3.76 -11.52 17.36
C GLU A 323 -5.15 -11.00 17.77
N LEU A 324 -6.14 -11.02 16.86
CA LEU A 324 -7.53 -10.65 17.16
C LEU A 324 -8.15 -11.55 18.25
N ARG A 325 -7.93 -12.87 18.18
CA ARG A 325 -8.41 -13.81 19.21
C ARG A 325 -7.75 -13.56 20.58
N LEU A 326 -6.45 -13.25 20.62
CA LEU A 326 -5.75 -12.86 21.84
C LEU A 326 -6.33 -11.58 22.46
N ARG A 327 -6.88 -10.68 21.65
CA ARG A 327 -7.61 -9.47 22.09
C ARG A 327 -9.09 -9.72 22.44
N GLY A 328 -9.54 -10.97 22.45
CA GLY A 328 -10.92 -11.34 22.79
C GLY A 328 -11.94 -11.06 21.68
N ILE A 329 -11.51 -10.99 20.41
CA ILE A 329 -12.36 -10.76 19.23
C ILE A 329 -12.62 -12.12 18.56
N PRO A 330 -13.82 -12.71 18.71
CA PRO A 330 -14.09 -14.10 18.29
C PRO A 330 -14.62 -14.22 16.86
N ASN A 331 -14.70 -13.12 16.11
CA ASN A 331 -15.34 -13.03 14.80
C ASN A 331 -14.84 -14.09 13.81
N ASP A 332 -15.77 -14.64 13.03
CA ASP A 332 -15.45 -15.45 11.87
C ASP A 332 -14.79 -14.62 10.76
N HIS A 333 -14.04 -15.30 9.90
CA HIS A 333 -13.37 -14.67 8.78
C HIS A 333 -13.39 -15.52 7.51
N THR A 334 -13.19 -14.86 6.37
CA THR A 334 -12.87 -15.51 5.09
C THR A 334 -11.82 -14.70 4.34
N LEU A 335 -11.06 -15.37 3.48
CA LEU A 335 -10.16 -14.76 2.50
C LEU A 335 -10.73 -14.96 1.10
N ALA A 336 -10.69 -13.93 0.27
CA ALA A 336 -11.06 -14.00 -1.14
C ALA A 336 -10.19 -13.09 -2.02
N TYR A 337 -10.18 -13.39 -3.31
CA TYR A 337 -9.34 -12.75 -4.30
C TYR A 337 -10.15 -11.92 -5.31
N GLN A 338 -9.78 -10.65 -5.48
CA GLN A 338 -10.45 -9.69 -6.36
C GLN A 338 -9.63 -9.36 -7.63
N SER A 339 -10.19 -8.53 -8.51
CA SER A 339 -9.51 -7.95 -9.68
C SER A 339 -9.07 -8.96 -10.76
N ARG A 340 -9.88 -9.99 -11.02
CA ARG A 340 -9.68 -10.95 -12.13
C ARG A 340 -9.69 -10.28 -13.51
N VAL A 341 -8.79 -10.69 -14.40
CA VAL A 341 -8.53 -10.07 -15.71
C VAL A 341 -8.28 -11.12 -16.80
N GLY A 342 -8.98 -10.99 -17.93
CA GLY A 342 -8.78 -11.85 -19.10
C GLY A 342 -9.38 -13.26 -18.96
N PRO A 343 -9.10 -14.16 -19.91
CA PRO A 343 -9.69 -15.49 -19.98
C PRO A 343 -8.94 -16.55 -19.16
N VAL A 344 -7.78 -16.23 -18.60
CA VAL A 344 -6.97 -17.16 -17.78
C VAL A 344 -7.65 -17.45 -16.44
N GLU A 345 -7.31 -18.57 -15.82
CA GLU A 345 -7.80 -18.89 -14.48
C GLU A 345 -7.01 -18.12 -13.40
N TRP A 346 -7.72 -17.61 -12.41
CA TRP A 346 -7.17 -16.84 -11.29
C TRP A 346 -7.31 -17.60 -9.98
N LEU A 347 -6.49 -17.24 -8.99
CA LEU A 347 -6.57 -17.78 -7.64
C LEU A 347 -7.97 -17.58 -7.04
N LYS A 348 -8.50 -18.64 -6.41
CA LYS A 348 -9.85 -18.74 -5.82
C LYS A 348 -9.76 -18.76 -4.28
N PRO A 349 -10.84 -18.42 -3.55
CA PRO A 349 -12.17 -18.07 -4.04
C PRO A 349 -12.27 -16.62 -4.53
N TYR A 350 -13.20 -16.34 -5.44
CA TYR A 350 -13.38 -15.00 -6.00
C TYR A 350 -14.22 -14.11 -5.08
N THR A 351 -13.84 -12.84 -4.93
CA THR A 351 -14.50 -11.90 -3.99
C THR A 351 -15.99 -11.74 -4.28
N ASP A 352 -16.39 -11.55 -5.54
CA ASP A 352 -17.79 -11.35 -5.94
C ASP A 352 -18.65 -12.60 -5.77
N ASP A 353 -18.09 -13.79 -5.98
CA ASP A 353 -18.81 -15.05 -5.77
C ASP A 353 -18.91 -15.39 -4.27
N THR A 354 -17.83 -15.15 -3.50
CA THR A 354 -17.82 -15.35 -2.04
C THR A 354 -18.82 -14.45 -1.31
N ILE A 355 -18.97 -13.19 -1.73
CA ILE A 355 -19.96 -12.26 -1.15
C ILE A 355 -21.39 -12.77 -1.38
N LYS A 356 -21.71 -13.28 -2.58
CA LYS A 356 -23.03 -13.88 -2.87
C LYS A 356 -23.28 -15.09 -1.97
N ASP A 357 -22.28 -15.94 -1.77
CA ASP A 357 -22.40 -17.14 -0.94
C ASP A 357 -22.44 -16.85 0.57
N LEU A 358 -21.85 -15.75 1.03
CA LEU A 358 -22.05 -15.24 2.39
C LEU A 358 -23.47 -14.72 2.58
N GLY A 359 -23.99 -13.94 1.63
CA GLY A 359 -25.38 -13.46 1.65
C GLY A 359 -26.40 -14.61 1.66
N ARG A 360 -26.21 -15.64 0.83
CA ARG A 360 -27.02 -16.88 0.83
C ARG A 360 -26.99 -17.63 2.16
N ARG A 361 -25.86 -17.58 2.87
CA ARG A 361 -25.70 -18.14 4.23
C ARG A 361 -26.25 -17.25 5.35
N GLY A 362 -26.88 -16.13 5.01
CA GLY A 362 -27.52 -15.22 5.97
C GLY A 362 -26.56 -14.26 6.68
N VAL A 363 -25.33 -14.08 6.19
CA VAL A 363 -24.40 -13.07 6.73
C VAL A 363 -24.91 -11.67 6.37
N LYS A 364 -25.22 -10.86 7.40
CA LYS A 364 -25.84 -9.54 7.25
C LYS A 364 -24.86 -8.37 7.32
N SER A 365 -23.68 -8.58 7.91
CA SER A 365 -22.67 -7.54 8.16
C SER A 365 -21.29 -8.07 7.82
N LEU A 366 -20.51 -7.27 7.10
CA LEU A 366 -19.22 -7.66 6.55
C LEU A 366 -18.23 -6.49 6.68
N LEU A 367 -17.07 -6.77 7.26
CA LEU A 367 -15.95 -5.84 7.34
C LEU A 367 -14.91 -6.22 6.28
N ALA A 368 -14.80 -5.43 5.21
CA ALA A 368 -13.83 -5.65 4.16
C ALA A 368 -12.44 -5.15 4.59
N VAL A 369 -11.44 -6.05 4.60
CA VAL A 369 -10.06 -5.77 5.00
C VAL A 369 -9.13 -5.84 3.78
N PRO A 370 -8.60 -4.70 3.28
CA PRO A 370 -7.66 -4.67 2.17
C PRO A 370 -6.25 -5.06 2.65
N ILE A 371 -5.95 -6.36 2.64
CA ILE A 371 -4.72 -6.91 3.27
C ILE A 371 -3.43 -6.69 2.47
N ARG A 372 -3.49 -6.52 1.14
CA ARG A 372 -2.30 -6.38 0.27
C ARG A 372 -1.79 -4.93 0.12
N PHE A 373 -2.64 -3.93 0.32
CA PHE A 373 -2.32 -2.53 0.02
C PHE A 373 -2.18 -1.70 1.30
N TYR A 374 -0.93 -1.42 1.67
CA TYR A 374 -0.61 -0.67 2.89
C TYR A 374 -0.67 0.85 2.64
N PHE A 375 -1.83 1.43 2.92
CA PHE A 375 -2.04 2.88 2.95
C PHE A 375 -2.22 3.34 4.41
N GLN A 376 -1.11 3.63 5.10
CA GLN A 376 -1.19 4.31 6.40
C GLN A 376 0.00 5.22 6.63
N THR A 377 -0.30 6.43 7.11
CA THR A 377 0.61 7.47 7.59
C THR A 377 0.46 7.63 9.09
#